data_AF-A0A520J1E7-F1
#
_entry.id   AF-A0A520J1E7-F1
#
_cell.length_a   1.000
_cell.length_b   1.000
_cell.length_c   1.000
_cell.angle_alpha   90.00
_cell.angle_beta   90.00
_cell.angle_gamma   90.00
#
_symmetry.space_group_name_H-M   'P 1'
#
loop_
_entity.id
_entity.type
_entity.pdbx_description
1 polymer ?
#
loop_
_entity_poly.entity_id
_entity_poly.type
_entity_poly.pdbx_seq_one_letter_code
_entity_poly.pdbx_strand_id
1 'polypeptide(L)'
;MKLYKHTWMLGLALAALTWSSCKKDGNPNNLPSVSPEAYAGKIDGFNSSDEIFPTNLVAYWTFDGNKNEKVSGTAATSSLNDSYADNGVKGQALNLNGGYVYYASTLNAFKTAALKSFTISLWAQILNNGSKKTMLFQ
;
A
#
# COMPACT_ATOMS: atom_id res chain seq x y z
N MET A 1 -47.49 -56.35 -2.94
CA MET A 1 -46.22 -56.11 -3.67
C MET A 1 -45.94 -54.63 -4.02
N LYS A 2 -46.92 -53.69 -3.98
CA LYS A 2 -46.69 -52.27 -4.31
C LYS A 2 -46.10 -51.40 -3.18
N LEU A 3 -46.29 -51.77 -1.91
CA LEU A 3 -45.83 -50.97 -0.77
C LEU A 3 -44.30 -50.95 -0.60
N TYR A 4 -43.61 -52.07 -0.86
CA TYR A 4 -42.15 -52.21 -0.67
C TYR A 4 -41.31 -51.37 -1.65
N LYS A 5 -41.84 -51.12 -2.87
CA LYS A 5 -41.15 -50.29 -3.89
C LYS A 5 -41.10 -48.81 -3.50
N HIS A 6 -42.12 -48.29 -2.82
CA HIS A 6 -42.13 -46.88 -2.38
C HIS A 6 -41.23 -46.65 -1.17
N THR A 7 -41.15 -47.61 -0.25
CA THR A 7 -40.24 -47.53 0.91
C THR A 7 -38.77 -47.57 0.48
N TRP A 8 -38.43 -48.37 -0.54
CA TRP A 8 -37.08 -48.43 -1.11
C TRP A 8 -36.68 -47.16 -1.84
N MET A 9 -37.59 -46.57 -2.64
CA MET A 9 -37.30 -45.31 -3.34
C MET A 9 -37.17 -44.12 -2.37
N LEU A 10 -37.92 -44.11 -1.26
CA LEU A 10 -37.78 -43.07 -0.23
C LEU A 10 -36.44 -43.19 0.51
N GLY A 11 -35.99 -44.41 0.81
CA GLY A 11 -34.70 -44.65 1.46
C GLY A 11 -33.48 -44.27 0.60
N LEU A 12 -33.55 -44.55 -0.71
CA LEU A 12 -32.52 -44.17 -1.67
C LEU A 12 -32.43 -42.64 -1.90
N ALA A 13 -33.58 -41.96 -1.91
CA ALA A 13 -33.63 -40.50 -2.01
C ALA A 13 -33.05 -39.82 -0.76
N LEU A 14 -33.25 -40.39 0.43
CA LEU A 14 -32.72 -39.84 1.68
C LEU A 14 -31.20 -40.01 1.81
N ALA A 15 -30.66 -41.14 1.33
CA ALA A 15 -29.21 -41.39 1.34
C ALA A 15 -28.45 -40.46 0.38
N ALA A 16 -29.03 -40.13 -0.78
CA ALA A 16 -28.42 -39.22 -1.76
C ALA A 16 -28.24 -37.77 -1.25
N LEU A 17 -29.04 -37.34 -0.26
CA LEU A 17 -28.94 -36.01 0.34
C LEU A 17 -27.84 -35.89 1.40
N THR A 18 -27.25 -37.00 1.85
CA THR A 18 -26.25 -37.01 2.94
C THR A 18 -24.79 -36.93 2.47
N TRP A 19 -24.51 -37.04 1.17
CA TRP A 19 -23.14 -37.02 0.63
C TRP A 19 -22.63 -35.67 0.14
N SER A 20 -23.41 -34.60 0.23
CA SER A 20 -23.06 -33.27 -0.30
C SER A 20 -22.35 -32.32 0.69
N SER A 21 -22.10 -32.73 1.95
CA SER A 21 -21.73 -31.77 3.01
C SER A 21 -20.23 -31.60 3.31
N CYS A 22 -19.31 -32.21 2.56
CA CYS A 22 -17.87 -32.00 2.80
C CYS A 22 -17.18 -31.40 1.57
N LYS A 23 -17.42 -30.11 1.32
CA LYS A 23 -16.44 -29.32 0.54
C LYS A 23 -15.42 -28.78 1.53
N LYS A 24 -14.15 -29.18 1.40
CA LYS A 24 -13.04 -28.42 1.99
C LYS A 24 -13.12 -27.02 1.38
N ASP A 25 -13.34 -26.01 2.21
CA ASP A 25 -13.42 -24.61 1.82
C ASP A 25 -12.10 -24.04 1.28
N GLY A 26 -11.02 -24.84 1.29
CA GLY A 26 -9.68 -24.42 0.85
C GLY A 26 -9.08 -23.33 1.74
N ASN A 27 -9.74 -22.98 2.84
CA ASN A 27 -9.42 -21.87 3.71
C ASN A 27 -9.25 -22.40 5.14
N PRO A 28 -8.17 -23.16 5.41
CA PRO A 28 -7.93 -23.78 6.72
C PRO A 28 -7.82 -22.77 7.86
N ASN A 29 -7.67 -21.48 7.55
CA ASN A 29 -7.53 -20.39 8.50
C ASN A 29 -8.79 -19.50 8.60
N ASN A 30 -9.89 -19.86 7.93
CA ASN A 30 -11.15 -19.09 7.90
C ASN A 30 -10.93 -17.58 7.64
N LEU A 31 -10.01 -17.26 6.72
CA LEU A 31 -9.71 -15.88 6.34
C LEU A 31 -10.90 -15.26 5.60
N PRO A 32 -11.17 -13.95 5.75
CA PRO A 32 -12.16 -13.27 4.94
C PRO A 32 -11.88 -13.47 3.44
N SER A 33 -12.94 -13.56 2.63
CA SER A 33 -12.80 -13.55 1.18
C SER A 33 -12.18 -12.23 0.75
N VAL A 34 -11.09 -12.29 -0.02
CA VAL A 34 -10.47 -11.13 -0.66
C VAL A 34 -11.00 -11.01 -2.08
N SER A 35 -11.34 -9.79 -2.52
CA SER A 35 -11.78 -9.50 -3.88
C SER A 35 -10.78 -8.53 -4.52
N PRO A 36 -10.35 -8.73 -5.78
CA PRO A 36 -9.45 -7.79 -6.47
C PRO A 36 -10.01 -6.36 -6.53
N GLU A 37 -11.33 -6.22 -6.62
CA GLU A 37 -12.03 -4.94 -6.65
C GLU A 37 -11.79 -4.13 -5.37
N ALA A 38 -11.60 -4.80 -4.22
CA ALA A 38 -11.30 -4.15 -2.96
C ALA A 38 -9.93 -3.43 -2.94
N TYR A 39 -9.05 -3.72 -3.90
CA TYR A 39 -7.72 -3.12 -4.07
C TYR A 39 -7.66 -2.09 -5.21
N ALA A 40 -8.72 -1.98 -6.03
CA ALA A 40 -8.74 -1.06 -7.15
C ALA A 40 -8.56 0.39 -6.67
N GLY A 41 -7.59 1.10 -7.24
CA GLY A 41 -7.28 2.49 -6.87
C GLY A 41 -6.58 2.68 -5.53
N LYS A 42 -6.24 1.60 -4.82
CA LYS A 42 -5.47 1.63 -3.58
C LYS A 42 -3.99 1.38 -3.86
N ILE A 43 -3.14 1.89 -2.97
CA ILE A 43 -1.70 1.69 -2.96
C ILE A 43 -1.41 0.51 -2.04
N ASP A 44 -1.14 -0.66 -2.62
CA ASP A 44 -0.92 -1.91 -1.88
C ASP A 44 -2.03 -2.24 -0.86
N GLY A 45 -3.27 -1.85 -1.17
CA GLY A 45 -4.44 -2.04 -0.29
C GLY A 45 -4.74 -0.91 0.68
N PHE A 46 -3.93 0.16 0.70
CA PHE A 46 -4.12 1.37 1.51
C PHE A 46 -4.61 2.55 0.66
N ASN A 47 -5.41 3.45 1.23
CA ASN A 47 -5.84 4.67 0.53
C ASN A 47 -4.78 5.77 0.59
N SER A 48 -3.88 5.71 1.57
CA SER A 48 -2.76 6.64 1.72
C SER A 48 -1.60 6.02 2.48
N SER A 49 -0.41 6.59 2.30
CA SER A 49 0.74 6.29 3.16
C SER A 49 0.51 6.65 4.63
N ASP A 50 -0.49 7.50 4.93
CA ASP A 50 -0.84 7.84 6.32
C ASP A 50 -1.51 6.68 7.06
N GLU A 51 -2.08 5.70 6.34
CA GLU A 51 -2.68 4.50 6.95
C GLU A 51 -1.62 3.46 7.33
N ILE A 52 -0.40 3.58 6.79
CA ILE A 52 0.67 2.61 6.99
C ILE A 52 1.42 2.95 8.27
N PHE A 53 1.16 2.19 9.34
CA PHE A 53 1.79 2.35 10.65
C PHE A 53 1.82 3.83 11.13
N PRO A 54 0.65 4.47 11.31
CA PRO A 54 0.54 5.91 11.56
C PRO A 54 1.31 6.39 12.80
N THR A 55 1.45 5.53 13.81
CA THR A 55 2.22 5.81 15.03
C THR A 55 3.72 5.89 14.82
N ASN A 56 4.23 5.32 13.72
CA ASN A 56 5.65 5.20 13.40
C ASN A 56 6.06 6.08 12.21
N LEU A 57 5.10 6.73 11.54
CA LEU A 57 5.38 7.69 10.48
C LEU A 57 5.85 9.02 11.08
N VAL A 58 7.15 9.23 11.06
CA VAL A 58 7.79 10.39 11.71
C VAL A 58 8.08 11.56 10.77
N ALA A 59 8.07 11.33 9.46
CA ALA A 59 8.23 12.34 8.43
C ALA A 59 7.62 11.86 7.11
N TYR A 60 6.99 12.75 6.35
CA TYR A 60 6.39 12.45 5.06
C TYR A 60 6.33 13.69 4.17
N TRP A 61 6.76 13.54 2.91
CA TRP A 61 6.67 14.58 1.88
C TRP A 61 5.71 14.11 0.79
N THR A 62 4.58 14.80 0.64
CA THR A 62 3.60 14.50 -0.41
C THR A 62 3.98 15.12 -1.74
N PHE A 63 4.58 16.31 -1.71
CA PHE A 63 4.85 17.17 -2.88
C PHE A 63 3.59 17.54 -3.69
N ASP A 64 2.44 17.53 -3.04
CA ASP A 64 1.17 17.92 -3.65
C ASP A 64 0.95 19.43 -3.51
N GLY A 65 1.45 20.19 -4.51
CA GLY A 65 1.40 21.65 -4.55
C GLY A 65 2.23 22.39 -3.50
N ASN A 66 2.96 21.69 -2.63
CA ASN A 66 3.80 22.29 -1.60
C ASN A 66 5.06 21.45 -1.28
N LYS A 67 6.05 22.05 -0.63
CA LYS A 67 7.32 21.40 -0.17
C LYS A 67 7.41 21.40 1.34
N ASN A 68 6.30 21.34 2.04
CA ASN A 68 6.35 21.23 3.49
C ASN A 68 6.42 19.75 3.83
N GLU A 69 7.25 19.41 4.80
CA GLU A 69 7.18 18.11 5.46
C GLU A 69 5.86 18.06 6.24
N LYS A 70 5.03 17.06 5.97
CA LYS A 70 3.62 17.03 6.41
C LYS A 70 3.46 16.80 7.92
N VAL A 71 4.30 15.97 8.53
CA VAL A 71 4.15 15.54 9.92
C VAL A 71 4.50 16.66 10.90
N SER A 72 5.59 17.37 10.65
CA SER A 72 6.06 18.50 11.48
C SER A 72 5.63 19.87 10.97
N GLY A 73 5.18 19.97 9.72
CA GLY A 73 4.89 21.23 9.05
C GLY A 73 6.14 22.01 8.61
N THR A 74 7.33 21.40 8.71
CA THR A 74 8.60 22.07 8.40
C THR A 74 8.67 22.46 6.91
N ALA A 75 8.81 23.76 6.65
CA ALA A 75 8.97 24.27 5.28
C ALA A 75 10.39 24.06 4.74
N ALA A 76 10.51 23.93 3.42
CA ALA A 76 11.81 23.91 2.74
C ALA A 76 12.57 25.23 2.99
N THR A 77 13.86 25.12 3.31
CA THR A 77 14.75 26.27 3.50
C THR A 77 15.11 26.92 2.18
N SER A 78 15.35 26.11 1.15
CA SER A 78 15.66 26.58 -0.20
C SER A 78 15.39 25.48 -1.21
N SER A 79 15.09 25.85 -2.44
CA SER A 79 14.98 24.90 -3.55
C SER A 79 15.43 25.55 -4.85
N LEU A 80 15.83 24.73 -5.81
CA LEU A 80 16.29 25.17 -7.13
C LEU A 80 15.90 24.13 -8.18
N ASN A 81 15.46 24.60 -9.36
CA ASN A 81 15.11 23.76 -10.53
C ASN A 81 14.18 22.59 -10.19
N ASP A 82 13.24 22.85 -9.31
CA ASP A 82 12.19 21.93 -8.92
C ASP A 82 10.84 22.35 -9.53
N SER A 83 9.96 21.38 -9.75
CA SER A 83 8.58 21.61 -10.17
C SER A 83 7.66 20.50 -9.63
N TYR A 84 6.36 20.69 -9.78
CA TYR A 84 5.36 19.63 -9.53
C TYR A 84 4.99 18.94 -10.85
N ALA A 85 4.89 17.63 -10.83
CA ALA A 85 4.45 16.82 -11.96
C ALA A 85 3.14 16.11 -11.60
N ASP A 86 2.12 16.22 -12.45
CA ASP A 86 0.76 15.71 -12.17
C ASP A 86 0.62 14.19 -12.25
N ASN A 87 1.64 13.50 -12.75
CA ASN A 87 1.67 12.05 -12.93
C ASN A 87 2.29 11.31 -11.72
N GLY A 88 2.19 11.88 -10.51
CA GLY A 88 2.60 11.20 -9.30
C GLY A 88 1.77 9.95 -9.02
N VAL A 89 2.34 9.00 -8.28
CA VAL A 89 1.59 7.79 -7.84
C VAL A 89 0.38 8.18 -7.00
N LYS A 90 0.48 9.30 -6.28
CA LYS A 90 -0.63 9.93 -5.56
C LYS A 90 -0.51 11.44 -5.65
N GLY A 91 -1.46 12.09 -6.32
CA GLY A 91 -1.43 13.54 -6.52
C GLY A 91 -0.22 13.98 -7.35
N GLN A 92 0.29 15.17 -7.09
CA GLN A 92 1.51 15.64 -7.74
C GLN A 92 2.77 15.03 -7.10
N ALA A 93 3.83 14.92 -7.89
CA ALA A 93 5.16 14.50 -7.44
C ALA A 93 6.20 15.61 -7.62
N LEU A 94 7.28 15.55 -6.82
CA LEU A 94 8.45 16.40 -7.03
C LEU A 94 9.20 15.97 -8.29
N ASN A 95 9.40 16.91 -9.20
CA ASN A 95 10.29 16.77 -10.34
C ASN A 95 11.53 17.64 -10.14
N LEU A 96 12.71 17.07 -10.37
CA LEU A 96 14.00 17.75 -10.19
C LEU A 96 14.78 17.71 -11.51
N ASN A 97 15.01 18.87 -12.12
CA ASN A 97 15.83 19.00 -13.33
C ASN A 97 17.21 19.54 -12.97
N GLY A 98 18.11 18.67 -12.51
CA GLY A 98 19.38 19.11 -11.93
C GLY A 98 19.16 20.03 -10.72
N GLY A 99 18.09 19.76 -9.96
CA GLY A 99 17.59 20.60 -8.88
C GLY A 99 17.65 19.94 -7.52
N TYR A 100 17.18 20.65 -6.50
CA TYR A 100 17.08 20.14 -5.13
C TYR A 100 15.98 20.85 -4.34
N VAL A 101 15.57 20.20 -3.24
CA VAL A 101 14.83 20.81 -2.14
C VAL A 101 15.62 20.56 -0.86
N TYR A 102 15.94 21.61 -0.12
CA TYR A 102 16.81 21.56 1.05
C TYR A 102 16.06 21.98 2.31
N TYR A 103 16.33 21.26 3.41
CA TYR A 103 15.80 21.53 4.74
C TYR A 103 16.98 21.63 5.71
N ALA A 104 17.26 22.82 6.22
CA ALA A 104 18.32 23.05 7.20
C ALA A 104 17.93 22.62 8.62
N SER A 105 16.64 22.67 8.93
CA SER A 105 16.11 22.29 10.23
C SER A 105 16.07 20.77 10.39
N THR A 106 16.74 20.27 11.42
CA THR A 106 16.63 18.87 11.81
C THR A 106 15.22 18.59 12.34
N LEU A 107 14.52 17.61 11.76
CA LEU A 107 13.27 17.14 12.32
C LEU A 107 13.54 16.50 13.68
N ASN A 108 12.79 16.91 14.71
CA ASN A 108 12.99 16.42 16.07
C ASN A 108 12.93 14.88 16.15
N ALA A 109 12.11 14.26 15.31
CA ALA A 109 11.96 12.82 15.25
C ALA A 109 13.22 12.09 14.74
N PHE A 110 14.14 12.78 14.05
CA PHE A 110 15.39 12.20 13.54
C PHE A 110 16.54 12.25 14.54
N LYS A 111 16.32 12.80 15.75
CA LYS A 111 17.37 12.83 16.79
C LYS A 111 17.72 11.40 17.21
N THR A 112 19.02 11.11 17.28
CA THR A 112 19.60 9.76 17.45
C THR A 112 19.15 9.02 18.70
N ALA A 113 18.78 9.72 19.78
CA ALA A 113 18.22 9.09 20.97
C ALA A 113 16.84 8.42 20.71
N ALA A 114 16.09 8.91 19.71
CA ALA A 114 14.77 8.42 19.34
C ALA A 114 14.81 7.47 18.13
N LEU A 115 15.72 7.69 17.17
CA LEU A 115 15.73 6.98 15.89
C LEU A 115 16.79 5.85 15.86
N LYS A 116 16.54 4.74 16.55
CA LYS A 116 17.47 3.59 16.62
C LYS A 116 17.49 2.72 15.37
N SER A 117 16.33 2.59 14.73
CA SER A 117 16.11 1.82 13.51
C SER A 117 15.05 2.54 12.69
N PHE A 118 15.25 2.65 11.39
CA PHE A 118 14.30 3.33 10.51
C PHE A 118 14.20 2.62 9.17
N THR A 119 13.12 2.93 8.46
CA THR A 119 12.90 2.54 7.08
C THR A 119 12.58 3.79 6.29
N ILE A 120 13.12 3.86 5.08
CA ILE A 120 12.77 4.89 4.10
C ILE A 120 12.09 4.19 2.93
N SER A 121 10.94 4.70 2.53
CA SER A 121 10.22 4.28 1.33
C SER A 121 9.98 5.49 0.45
N LEU A 122 10.09 5.31 -0.87
CA LEU A 122 9.69 6.34 -1.84
C LEU A 122 9.20 5.69 -3.14
N TRP A 123 8.38 6.46 -3.86
CA TRP A 123 8.12 6.24 -5.27
C TRP A 123 9.10 7.12 -6.08
N ALA A 124 9.87 6.50 -6.96
CA ALA A 124 10.83 7.20 -7.80
C ALA A 124 10.63 6.85 -9.27
N GLN A 125 10.51 7.88 -10.11
CA GLN A 125 10.61 7.74 -11.56
C GLN A 125 11.98 8.27 -12.00
N ILE A 126 12.85 7.37 -12.44
CA ILE A 126 14.17 7.72 -12.97
C ILE A 126 14.09 7.77 -14.48
N LEU A 127 14.36 8.93 -15.07
CA LEU A 127 14.54 9.07 -16.50
C LEU A 127 15.93 8.58 -16.91
N ASN A 128 16.02 7.93 -18.06
CA ASN A 128 17.29 7.51 -18.62
C ASN A 128 18.11 8.74 -19.05
N ASN A 129 19.23 8.98 -18.38
CA ASN A 129 20.15 10.10 -18.67
C ASN A 129 21.21 9.76 -19.75
N GLY A 130 21.15 8.57 -20.34
CA GLY A 130 22.02 8.11 -21.42
C GLY A 130 23.50 7.95 -21.09
N SER A 131 23.92 8.13 -19.83
CA SER A 131 25.34 8.27 -19.49
C SER A 131 25.77 7.60 -18.19
N LYS A 132 24.98 7.66 -17.12
CA LYS A 132 25.34 7.13 -15.80
C LYS A 132 24.15 6.53 -15.07
N LYS A 133 24.40 5.53 -14.22
CA LYS A 133 23.37 5.04 -13.29
C LYS A 133 23.04 6.13 -12.28
N THR A 134 21.74 6.39 -12.08
CA THR A 134 21.25 7.28 -11.03
C THR A 134 21.22 6.50 -9.70
N MET A 135 21.89 7.02 -8.68
CA MET A 135 21.76 6.52 -7.30
C MET A 135 20.71 7.35 -6.57
N LEU A 136 19.72 6.68 -5.97
CA LEU A 136 18.63 7.33 -5.22
C LEU A 136 18.97 7.56 -3.75
N PHE A 137 19.74 6.64 -3.16
CA PHE A 137 20.17 6.70 -1.78
C PHE A 137 21.69 6.61 -1.73
N GLN A 138 22.30 7.50 -0.96
CA GLN A 138 23.73 7.57 -0.71
C GLN A 138 23.96 7.83 0.78
#